data_AF-A0A8T5K9G3-F1
#
_entry.id   AF-A0A8T5K9G3-F1
#
_cell.length_a   1.000
_cell.length_b   1.000
_cell.length_c   1.000
_cell.angle_alpha   90.00
_cell.angle_beta   90.00
_cell.angle_gamma   90.00
#
_symmetry.space_group_name_H-M   'P 1'
#
loop_
_entity.id
_entity.type
_entity.pdbx_description
1 polymer ?
#
loop_
_entity_poly.entity_id
_entity_poly.type
_entity_poly.pdbx_seq_one_letter_code
_entity_poly.pdbx_strand_id
1 'polypeptide(L)'
;VINAPTLASTLASPSAIDLYQFKNGISGSGPLGFQAGIAAGAPGDENYSPLWRIFMIKWVDPQNAAVLENMNDISYYQQQGLIEIGMARPMNSDHIVNCPFIDPFQ
;
A
#
# COMPACT_ATOMS: atom_id res chain seq x y z
N VAL A 1 3.99 18.60 14.47
CA VAL A 1 3.18 17.68 15.29
C VAL A 1 4.07 16.53 15.71
N ILE A 2 4.29 16.29 17.01
CA ILE A 2 5.23 15.26 17.48
C ILE A 2 4.56 13.96 17.94
N ASN A 3 3.22 13.91 18.03
CA ASN A 3 2.48 12.69 18.33
C ASN A 3 1.00 12.83 17.93
N ALA A 4 0.42 11.82 17.29
CA ALA A 4 -0.99 11.72 16.92
C ALA A 4 -1.59 10.40 17.45
N PRO A 5 -1.78 10.26 18.78
CA PRO A 5 -2.03 8.96 19.42
C PRO A 5 -3.38 8.35 19.04
N THR A 6 -4.41 9.17 18.82
CA THR A 6 -5.74 8.73 18.35
C THR A 6 -5.73 8.22 16.92
N LEU A 7 -4.80 8.70 16.09
CA LEU A 7 -4.62 8.20 14.74
C LEU A 7 -3.75 6.93 14.74
N ALA A 8 -2.72 6.88 15.58
CA ALA A 8 -1.88 5.70 15.73
C ALA A 8 -2.68 4.46 16.18
N SER A 9 -3.69 4.60 17.04
CA SER A 9 -4.55 3.47 17.44
C SER A 9 -5.33 2.85 16.26
N THR A 10 -5.47 3.57 15.15
CA THR A 10 -6.16 3.05 13.94
C THR A 10 -5.28 2.14 13.08
N LEU A 11 -3.98 2.04 13.33
CA LEU A 11 -3.09 1.09 12.64
C LEU A 11 -3.56 -0.36 12.78
N ALA A 12 -4.10 -0.72 13.95
CA ALA A 12 -4.67 -2.04 14.20
C ALA A 12 -6.16 -2.13 13.82
N SER A 13 -6.77 -1.02 13.38
CA SER A 13 -8.20 -0.99 13.06
C SER A 13 -8.46 -1.61 11.69
N PRO A 14 -9.56 -2.38 11.51
CA PRO A 14 -10.05 -2.77 10.20
C PRO A 14 -10.51 -1.58 9.37
N SER A 15 -10.69 -0.40 9.98
CA SER A 15 -11.01 0.85 9.28
C SER A 15 -9.84 1.42 8.48
N ALA A 16 -8.63 0.86 8.55
CA ALA A 16 -7.53 1.28 7.71
C ALA A 16 -7.34 0.27 6.56
N ILE A 17 -7.24 0.77 5.34
CA ILE A 17 -7.10 -0.05 4.13
C ILE A 17 -5.62 -0.20 3.79
N ASP A 18 -5.25 -1.37 3.30
CA ASP A 18 -3.87 -1.67 2.93
C ASP A 18 -3.59 -1.12 1.52
N LEU A 19 -2.52 -0.35 1.41
CA LEU A 19 -2.01 0.18 0.15
C LEU A 19 -0.61 -0.36 -0.09
N TYR A 20 -0.43 -1.08 -1.17
CA TYR A 20 0.84 -1.71 -1.53
C TYR A 20 1.58 -0.87 -2.57
N GLN A 21 2.81 -0.49 -2.27
CA GLN A 21 3.67 0.33 -3.13
C GLN A 21 4.92 -0.45 -3.55
N PHE A 22 5.33 -0.32 -4.81
CA PHE A 22 6.49 -1.04 -5.35
C PHE A 22 7.78 -0.26 -5.12
N LYS A 23 8.79 -0.92 -4.52
CA LYS A 23 10.13 -0.36 -4.27
C LYS A 23 11.15 -0.65 -5.37
N ASN A 24 10.86 -1.62 -6.24
CA ASN A 24 11.72 -2.07 -7.33
C ASN A 24 10.90 -2.81 -8.41
N GLY A 25 11.58 -3.37 -9.42
CA GLY A 25 10.97 -4.12 -10.51
C GLY A 25 10.68 -3.25 -11.71
N ILE A 26 9.45 -3.31 -12.22
CA ILE A 26 9.02 -2.61 -13.43
C ILE A 26 8.93 -1.09 -13.16
N SER A 27 9.65 -0.28 -13.94
CA SER A 27 9.55 1.17 -13.90
C SER A 27 8.15 1.65 -14.30
N GLY A 28 7.62 2.66 -13.62
CA GLY A 28 6.24 3.11 -13.83
C GLY A 28 5.88 4.41 -13.13
N SER A 29 4.58 4.68 -13.05
CA SER A 29 4.02 5.93 -12.49
C SER A 29 3.88 5.94 -10.97
N GLY A 30 4.26 4.87 -10.29
CA GLY A 30 4.21 4.78 -8.84
C GLY A 30 5.13 5.81 -8.17
N PRO A 31 4.83 6.20 -6.92
CA PRO A 31 5.54 7.27 -6.20
C PRO A 31 7.04 7.02 -5.99
N LEU A 32 7.50 5.78 -6.14
CA LEU A 32 8.91 5.40 -6.06
C LEU A 32 9.57 5.15 -7.43
N GLY A 33 8.89 5.49 -8.53
CA GLY A 33 9.39 5.30 -9.90
C GLY A 33 9.15 3.90 -10.49
N PHE A 34 8.38 3.06 -9.80
CA PHE A 34 8.02 1.71 -10.22
C PHE A 34 6.53 1.61 -10.52
N GLN A 35 5.99 0.41 -10.64
CA GLN A 35 4.57 0.20 -10.89
C GLN A 35 3.67 0.98 -9.91
N ALA A 36 2.51 1.43 -10.41
CA ALA A 36 1.47 2.02 -9.59
C ALA A 36 1.05 1.06 -8.45
N GLY A 37 0.76 1.64 -7.28
CA GLY A 37 0.36 0.88 -6.11
C GLY A 37 -1.03 0.27 -6.24
N ILE A 38 -1.28 -0.78 -5.46
CA ILE A 38 -2.54 -1.52 -5.43
C ILE A 38 -3.17 -1.31 -4.06
N ALA A 39 -4.42 -0.85 -4.01
CA ALA A 39 -5.18 -0.67 -2.78
C ALA A 39 -6.14 -1.84 -2.58
N ALA A 40 -6.35 -2.25 -1.32
CA ALA A 40 -7.34 -3.27 -0.96
C ALA A 40 -8.79 -2.74 -0.91
N GLY A 41 -8.99 -1.46 -1.26
CA GLY A 41 -10.29 -0.82 -1.38
C GLY A 41 -10.16 0.54 -2.07
N ALA A 42 -11.17 0.89 -2.86
CA ALA A 42 -11.26 2.11 -3.67
C ALA A 42 -12.55 2.88 -3.37
N PRO A 43 -12.65 4.17 -3.74
CA PRO A 43 -13.92 4.90 -3.66
C PRO A 43 -15.04 4.15 -4.39
N GLY A 44 -16.15 3.93 -3.69
CA GLY A 44 -17.28 3.14 -4.18
C GLY A 44 -17.38 1.73 -3.58
N ASP A 45 -16.30 1.20 -3.01
CA ASP A 45 -16.35 -0.07 -2.29
C ASP A 45 -16.98 0.11 -0.90
N GLU A 46 -17.75 -0.88 -0.43
CA GLU A 46 -18.41 -0.85 0.89
C GLU A 46 -17.39 -0.70 2.05
N ASN A 47 -16.18 -1.19 1.84
CA ASN A 47 -15.08 -1.15 2.82
C ASN A 47 -14.14 0.04 2.60
N TYR A 48 -14.47 1.02 1.76
CA TYR A 48 -13.60 2.16 1.52
C TYR A 48 -13.27 2.91 2.83
N SER A 49 -11.99 3.25 2.97
CA SER A 49 -11.51 4.17 4.00
C SER A 49 -10.45 5.10 3.44
N PRO A 50 -10.46 6.39 3.85
CA PRO A 50 -9.39 7.33 3.51
C PRO A 50 -8.11 7.08 4.33
N LEU A 51 -8.13 6.18 5.32
CA LEU A 51 -6.97 5.83 6.13
C LEU A 51 -6.21 4.66 5.51
N TRP A 52 -4.93 4.86 5.18
CA TRP A 52 -4.09 3.88 4.52
C TRP A 52 -2.94 3.41 5.39
N ARG A 53 -2.78 2.07 5.47
CA ARG A 53 -1.55 1.41 5.92
C ARG A 53 -0.71 1.10 4.70
N ILE A 54 0.46 1.70 4.63
CA ILE A 54 1.32 1.53 3.45
C ILE A 54 2.22 0.31 3.66
N PHE A 55 2.12 -0.64 2.75
CA PHE A 55 3.02 -1.77 2.60
C PHE A 55 3.91 -1.56 1.40
N MET A 56 5.10 -2.14 1.49
CA MET A 56 6.13 -2.00 0.48
C MET A 56 6.44 -3.36 -0.10
N ILE A 57 6.18 -3.51 -1.40
CA ILE A 57 6.50 -4.69 -2.18
C ILE A 57 7.91 -4.53 -2.73
N LYS A 58 8.71 -5.58 -2.59
CA LYS A 58 10.03 -5.70 -3.19
C LYS A 58 10.13 -7.06 -3.87
N TRP A 59 10.37 -7.05 -5.17
CA TRP A 59 10.77 -8.24 -5.91
C TRP A 59 12.09 -8.77 -5.39
N VAL A 60 12.15 -10.08 -5.13
CA VAL A 60 13.39 -10.77 -4.74
C VAL A 60 14.40 -10.71 -5.90
N ASP A 61 13.93 -10.97 -7.11
CA ASP A 61 14.67 -10.76 -8.35
C ASP A 61 13.92 -9.75 -9.25
N PRO A 62 14.38 -8.48 -9.32
CA PRO A 62 13.74 -7.45 -10.13
C PRO A 62 13.71 -7.73 -11.63
N GLN A 63 14.63 -8.56 -12.15
CA GLN A 63 14.67 -8.87 -13.59
C GLN A 63 13.50 -9.78 -14.01
N ASN A 64 12.95 -10.53 -13.05
CA ASN A 64 11.81 -11.42 -13.23
C ASN A 64 10.49 -10.80 -12.76
N ALA A 65 10.46 -9.48 -12.56
CA ALA A 65 9.25 -8.78 -12.14
C ALA A 65 8.14 -8.89 -13.20
N ALA A 66 6.93 -9.15 -12.73
CA ALA A 66 5.71 -9.15 -13.54
C ALA A 66 4.78 -7.99 -13.13
N VAL A 67 3.80 -7.69 -13.96
CA VAL A 67 2.74 -6.75 -13.57
C VAL A 67 1.81 -7.45 -12.60
N LEU A 68 1.56 -6.81 -11.46
CA LEU A 68 0.53 -7.24 -10.49
C LEU A 68 -0.65 -6.28 -10.62
N GLU A 69 -1.87 -6.79 -10.70
CA GLU A 69 -3.07 -5.96 -10.91
C GLU A 69 -3.91 -5.87 -9.65
N ASN A 70 -3.91 -6.91 -8.83
CA ASN A 70 -4.83 -7.01 -7.70
C ASN A 70 -4.23 -7.77 -6.50
N MET A 71 -5.01 -7.86 -5.43
CA MET A 71 -4.63 -8.51 -4.17
C MET A 71 -4.34 -10.02 -4.33
N ASN A 72 -4.96 -10.70 -5.29
CA ASN A 72 -4.70 -12.11 -5.53
C ASN A 72 -3.29 -12.31 -6.10
N ASP A 73 -2.84 -11.42 -6.99
CA ASP A 73 -1.48 -11.49 -7.54
C ASP A 73 -0.45 -11.28 -6.44
N ILE A 74 -0.66 -10.27 -5.58
CA ILE A 74 0.20 -10.01 -4.41
C ILE A 74 0.28 -11.27 -3.53
N SER A 75 -0.87 -11.87 -3.19
CA SER A 75 -0.92 -13.07 -2.37
C SER A 75 -0.19 -14.24 -3.03
N TYR A 76 -0.43 -14.46 -4.32
CA TYR A 76 0.21 -15.52 -5.10
C TYR A 76 1.74 -15.38 -5.10
N TYR A 77 2.25 -14.22 -5.55
CA TYR A 77 3.70 -14.00 -5.64
C TYR A 77 4.39 -14.01 -4.28
N GLN A 78 3.69 -13.57 -3.21
CA GLN A 78 4.21 -13.67 -1.85
C GLN A 78 4.31 -15.13 -1.39
N GLN A 79 3.29 -15.95 -1.63
CA GLN A 79 3.31 -17.38 -1.30
C GLN A 79 4.39 -18.16 -2.07
N GLN A 80 4.69 -17.74 -3.31
CA GLN A 80 5.79 -18.30 -4.09
C GLN A 80 7.17 -17.80 -3.62
N GLY A 81 7.24 -16.85 -2.68
CA GLY A 81 8.49 -16.27 -2.19
C GLY A 81 9.19 -15.38 -3.22
N LEU A 82 8.47 -14.89 -4.23
CA LEU A 82 9.01 -14.04 -5.29
C LEU A 82 8.98 -12.55 -4.94
N ILE A 83 8.13 -12.16 -3.99
CA ILE A 83 8.07 -10.82 -3.43
C ILE A 83 8.18 -10.85 -1.90
N GLU A 84 8.86 -9.85 -1.37
CA GLU A 84 8.89 -9.52 0.06
C GLU A 84 7.93 -8.35 0.31
N ILE A 85 7.18 -8.42 1.41
CA ILE A 85 6.26 -7.36 1.82
C ILE A 85 6.64 -6.89 3.22
N GLY A 86 6.83 -5.59 3.38
CA GLY A 86 7.10 -4.99 4.68
C GLY A 86 6.31 -3.70 4.88
N MET A 87 5.85 -3.47 6.10
CA MET A 87 5.18 -2.21 6.45
C MET A 87 6.14 -1.02 6.23
N ALA A 88 5.62 0.06 5.67
CA ALA A 88 6.38 1.29 5.53
C ALA A 88 6.63 1.91 6.91
N ARG A 89 7.90 2.08 7.27
CA ARG A 89 8.34 2.76 8.50
C ARG A 89 9.26 3.94 8.20
N PRO A 90 8.76 5.06 7.68
CA PRO A 90 9.54 6.27 7.55
C PRO A 90 10.14 6.64 8.91
N MET A 91 11.43 6.98 8.94
CA MET A 91 12.15 7.32 10.17
C MET A 91 12.04 6.25 11.28
N ASN A 92 11.89 4.97 10.90
CA ASN A 92 11.72 3.84 11.82
C ASN A 92 10.50 3.94 12.77
N SER A 93 9.48 4.70 12.38
CA SER A 93 8.24 4.86 13.17
C SER A 93 7.05 4.27 12.41
N ASP A 94 6.03 3.84 13.15
CA ASP A 94 4.78 3.41 12.52
C ASP A 94 4.10 4.60 11.83
N HIS A 95 3.47 4.33 10.70
CA HIS A 95 2.94 5.37 9.82
C HIS A 95 1.60 4.97 9.22
N ILE A 96 0.64 5.89 9.30
CA ILE A 96 -0.65 5.81 8.65
C ILE A 96 -0.93 7.14 7.97
N VAL A 97 -1.54 7.08 6.79
CA VAL A 97 -1.83 8.27 5.98
C VAL A 97 -3.33 8.44 5.85
N ASN A 98 -3.83 9.65 6.10
CA ASN A 98 -5.20 10.02 5.74
C ASN A 98 -5.18 10.72 4.39
N CYS A 99 -5.75 10.09 3.36
CA CYS A 99 -5.78 10.61 1.99
C CYS A 99 -7.19 10.41 1.38
N PRO A 100 -8.16 11.29 1.71
CA PRO A 100 -9.50 11.18 1.17
C PRO A 100 -9.52 11.55 -0.31
N PHE A 101 -10.16 10.71 -1.13
CA PHE A 101 -10.63 11.12 -2.45
C PHE A 101 -11.85 12.03 -2.29
N ILE A 102 -11.79 13.20 -2.95
CA ILE A 102 -12.89 14.15 -3.01
C ILE A 102 -13.37 14.16 -4.45
N ASP A 103 -14.62 13.76 -4.68
CA ASP A 103 -15.27 13.96 -5.97
C ASP A 103 -15.71 15.44 -6.05
N PRO A 104 -15.15 16.25 -6.97
CA PRO A 104 -15.51 17.67 -7.09
C PRO A 104 -16.91 17.90 -7.68
N PHE A 105 -17.62 16.83 -8.10
CA PHE A 105 -18.93 16.91 -8.72
C PHE A 105 -20.05 16.26 -7.89
N GLN A 106 -19.77 15.84 -6.65
CA GLN A 106 -20.76 15.40 -5.66
C GLN A 106 -21.07 16.51 -4.65
#